data_AF-A0A6H9RY55-F1
#
_entry.id   AF-A0A6H9RY55-F1
#
_cell.length_a   1.000
_cell.length_b   1.000
_cell.length_c   1.000
_cell.angle_alpha   90.00
_cell.angle_beta   90.00
_cell.angle_gamma   90.00
#
_symmetry.space_group_name_H-M   'P 1'
#
loop_
_entity.id
_entity.type
_entity.pdbx_description
1 polymer ?
#
loop_
_entity_poly.entity_id
_entity_poly.type
_entity_poly.pdbx_seq_one_letter_code
_entity_poly.pdbx_strand_id
1 'polypeptide(L)' 'MKNLGKRVCTPLSLAFCVAILGGCASPPPPPPVTPPPPPERTCQTLDKTDVMGDVRGENGEVTRVTTTTRCITQ' A
#
# COMPACT_ATOMS: atom_id res chain seq x y z
N MET A 1 -57.12 46.93 4.86
CA MET A 1 -57.28 45.50 4.48
C MET A 1 -57.47 45.39 2.98
N LYS A 2 -56.84 44.36 2.36
CA LYS A 2 -57.01 43.85 0.97
C LYS A 2 -56.26 44.69 -0.10
N ASN A 3 -55.36 44.14 -0.93
CA ASN A 3 -55.33 42.82 -1.55
C ASN A 3 -53.91 42.26 -1.74
N LEU A 4 -53.81 40.94 -1.56
CA LEU A 4 -52.63 40.09 -1.66
C LEU A 4 -52.00 40.09 -3.06
N GLY A 5 -50.68 39.88 -3.03
CA GLY A 5 -49.84 39.61 -4.17
C GLY A 5 -50.35 38.51 -5.08
N LYS A 6 -50.38 38.83 -6.36
CA LYS A 6 -50.44 37.87 -7.47
C LYS A 6 -49.44 38.32 -8.53
N ARG A 7 -48.15 38.26 -8.20
CA ARG A 7 -47.10 38.27 -9.22
C ARG A 7 -46.56 36.86 -9.34
N VAL A 8 -47.30 36.09 -10.14
CA VAL A 8 -46.84 35.08 -11.08
C VAL A 8 -45.47 34.50 -10.72
N CYS A 9 -45.48 33.44 -9.90
CA CYS A 9 -44.42 32.44 -9.94
C CYS A 9 -44.45 31.84 -11.35
N THR A 10 -43.65 32.43 -12.24
CA THR A 10 -43.52 31.97 -13.62
C THR A 10 -43.01 30.53 -13.60
N PRO A 11 -43.65 29.60 -14.33
CA PRO A 11 -43.18 28.21 -14.43
C PRO A 11 -41.74 28.12 -14.98
N LEU A 12 -41.29 29.18 -15.66
CA LEU A 12 -39.94 29.35 -16.15
C LEU A 12 -38.88 29.39 -15.03
N SER A 13 -39.19 30.04 -13.88
CA SER A 13 -38.26 30.13 -12.75
C SER A 13 -38.08 28.80 -12.04
N LEU A 14 -39.14 27.99 -12.00
CA LEU A 14 -39.13 26.67 -11.37
C LEU A 14 -38.41 25.64 -12.25
N ALA A 15 -38.62 25.70 -13.57
CA ALA A 15 -37.89 24.89 -14.54
C ALA A 15 -36.38 25.18 -14.55
N PHE A 16 -35.99 26.44 -14.36
CA PHE A 16 -34.58 26.84 -14.27
C PHE A 16 -33.91 26.31 -12.99
N CYS A 17 -34.62 26.28 -11.87
CA CYS A 17 -34.10 25.70 -10.61
C CYS A 17 -33.91 24.17 -10.70
N VAL A 18 -34.81 23.44 -11.36
CA VAL A 18 -34.69 21.98 -11.52
C VAL A 18 -33.51 21.62 -12.45
N ALA A 19 -33.26 22.42 -13.49
CA ALA A 19 -32.12 22.23 -14.38
C ALA A 19 -30.76 22.43 -13.68
N ILE A 20 -30.68 23.37 -12.72
CA ILE A 20 -29.44 23.61 -11.94
C ILE A 20 -29.20 22.53 -10.88
N LEU A 21 -30.27 21.97 -10.30
CA LEU A 21 -30.19 20.93 -9.26
C LEU A 21 -29.99 19.50 -9.82
N GLY A 22 -30.35 19.25 -11.08
CA GLY A 22 -30.25 17.91 -11.69
C GLY A 22 -28.85 17.49 -12.15
N GLY A 23 -27.87 18.42 -12.10
CA GLY A 23 -26.57 18.24 -12.76
C GLY A 23 -25.39 17.83 -11.87
N CYS A 24 -25.57 17.61 -10.57
CA CYS A 24 -24.47 17.25 -9.66
C CYS A 24 -24.56 15.79 -9.20
N ALA A 25 -24.50 14.85 -10.15
CA ALA A 25 -24.08 13.50 -9.82
C ALA A 25 -22.56 13.45 -9.94
N SER A 26 -21.85 13.53 -8.80
CA SER A 26 -20.41 13.28 -8.78
C SER A 26 -20.14 11.90 -9.38
N PRO A 27 -19.14 11.74 -10.24
CA PRO A 27 -18.76 10.42 -10.73
C PRO A 27 -18.48 9.49 -9.54
N PRO A 28 -18.77 8.18 -9.67
CA PRO A 28 -18.51 7.24 -8.59
C PRO A 28 -17.03 7.32 -8.17
N PRO A 29 -16.72 7.19 -6.87
CA PRO A 29 -15.35 7.22 -6.42
C PRO A 29 -14.52 6.14 -7.13
N PRO A 30 -13.25 6.42 -7.47
CA PRO A 30 -12.40 5.43 -8.10
C PRO A 30 -12.27 4.20 -7.19
N PRO A 31 -12.09 3.00 -7.77
CA PRO A 31 -11.89 1.79 -6.98
C PRO A 31 -10.67 1.96 -6.06
N PRO A 32 -10.73 1.39 -4.84
CA PRO A 32 -9.58 1.44 -3.93
C PRO A 32 -8.38 0.78 -4.58
N VAL A 33 -7.25 1.50 -4.60
CA VAL A 33 -5.97 0.97 -5.07
C VAL A 33 -5.37 0.15 -3.94
N THR A 34 -5.14 -1.14 -4.21
CA THR A 34 -4.44 -2.01 -3.26
C THR A 34 -2.99 -1.54 -3.13
N PRO A 35 -2.44 -1.41 -1.91
CA PRO A 35 -1.03 -1.12 -1.73
C PRO A 35 -0.16 -2.20 -2.40
N PRO A 36 1.02 -1.84 -2.93
CA PRO A 36 1.97 -2.83 -3.42
C PRO A 36 2.36 -3.79 -2.28
N PRO A 37 2.67 -5.06 -2.60
CA PRO A 37 3.07 -6.04 -1.59
C PRO A 37 4.34 -5.60 -0.86
N PRO A 38 4.51 -5.98 0.42
CA PRO A 38 5.70 -5.68 1.18
C PRO A 38 6.94 -6.36 0.56
N PRO A 39 8.14 -5.76 0.68
CA PRO A 39 9.36 -6.32 0.11
C PRO A 39 9.67 -7.70 0.72
N GLU A 40 9.94 -8.69 -0.12
CA GLU A 40 10.31 -10.03 0.33
C GLU A 40 11.76 -10.04 0.83
N ARG A 41 11.94 -10.47 2.09
CA ARG A 41 13.27 -10.71 2.67
C ARG A 41 13.68 -12.14 2.37
N THR A 42 14.72 -12.31 1.55
CA THR A 42 15.29 -13.63 1.26
C THR A 42 16.62 -13.77 2.00
N CYS A 43 16.70 -14.73 2.93
CA CYS A 43 17.92 -15.04 3.66
C CYS A 43 18.51 -16.37 3.18
N GLN A 44 19.81 -16.38 2.94
CA GLN A 44 20.58 -17.57 2.58
C GLN A 44 21.66 -17.82 3.64
N THR A 45 21.76 -19.06 4.10
CA THR A 45 22.80 -19.52 5.01
C THR A 45 23.87 -20.30 4.24
N LEU A 46 25.14 -20.04 4.57
CA LEU A 46 26.29 -20.74 4.03
C LEU A 46 27.14 -21.24 5.20
N ASP A 47 27.26 -22.56 5.32
CA ASP A 47 28.12 -23.20 6.29
C ASP A 47 29.46 -23.56 5.65
N LYS A 48 30.54 -23.17 6.32
CA LYS A 48 31.91 -23.46 5.90
C LYS A 48 32.67 -24.13 7.04
N THR A 49 33.29 -25.27 6.75
CA THR A 49 34.16 -25.98 7.69
C THR A 49 35.58 -25.89 7.18
N ASP A 50 36.47 -25.29 7.97
CA ASP A 50 37.89 -25.16 7.69
C ASP A 50 38.66 -26.06 8.64
N VAL A 51 39.66 -26.77 8.13
CA VAL A 51 40.55 -27.60 8.93
C VAL A 51 41.84 -26.82 9.22
N MET A 52 42.15 -26.60 10.48
CA MET A 52 43.28 -25.79 10.94
C MET A 52 44.51 -26.70 11.11
N GLY A 53 45.21 -26.97 9.99
CA GLY A 53 46.37 -27.88 9.97
C GLY A 53 47.60 -27.39 10.76
N ASP A 54 47.64 -26.09 11.10
CA ASP A 54 48.66 -25.45 11.92
C ASP A 54 48.35 -25.52 13.43
N VAL A 55 47.11 -25.85 13.81
CA VAL A 55 46.68 -25.97 15.21
C VAL A 55 46.42 -27.44 15.54
N ARG A 56 47.24 -28.01 16.42
CA ARG A 56 46.95 -29.32 17.05
C ARG A 56 46.30 -29.11 18.40
N GLY A 57 45.10 -29.66 18.58
CA GLY A 57 44.47 -29.82 19.89
C GLY A 57 44.93 -31.11 20.57
N GLU A 58 44.55 -31.31 21.84
CA GLU A 58 44.85 -32.53 22.62
C GLU A 58 44.44 -33.83 21.88
N ASN A 59 43.47 -33.74 20.97
CA ASN A 59 42.80 -34.88 20.35
C ASN A 59 43.12 -35.02 18.84
N GLY A 60 44.01 -34.18 18.30
CA GLY A 60 44.36 -34.17 16.87
C GLY A 60 44.05 -32.85 16.16
N GLU A 61 43.64 -32.96 14.89
CA GLU A 61 43.40 -31.84 13.98
C GLU A 61 42.16 -31.03 14.39
N VAL A 62 42.28 -29.70 14.42
CA VAL A 62 41.20 -28.81 14.85
C VAL A 62 40.39 -28.34 13.64
N THR A 63 39.07 -28.52 13.68
CA THR A 63 38.15 -28.00 12.65
C THR A 63 37.39 -26.78 13.16
N ARG A 64 37.33 -25.72 12.36
CA ARG A 64 36.53 -24.52 12.61
C ARG A 64 35.28 -24.54 11.72
N VAL A 65 34.11 -24.39 12.33
CA VAL A 65 32.84 -24.21 11.60
C VAL A 65 32.47 -22.73 11.62
N THR A 66 32.15 -22.18 10.45
CA THR A 66 31.72 -20.81 10.26
C THR A 66 30.39 -20.79 9.49
N THR A 67 29.34 -20.28 10.14
CA THR A 67 28.03 -20.09 9.52
C THR A 67 27.85 -18.64 9.13
N THR A 68 27.64 -18.36 7.85
CA THR A 68 27.38 -17.02 7.31
C THR A 68 25.94 -16.91 6.86
N THR A 69 25.20 -15.93 7.37
CA THR A 69 23.82 -15.65 6.93
C THR A 69 23.79 -14.36 6.13
N ARG A 70 23.29 -14.41 4.90
CA ARG A 70 23.12 -13.25 4.01
C ARG A 70 21.64 -13.03 3.73
N CYS A 71 21.11 -11.87 4.11
CA CYS A 71 19.73 -11.49 3.82
C CYS A 71 19.69 -10.34 2.81
N ILE A 72 18.91 -10.51 1.73
CA ILE A 72 18.65 -9.49 0.71
C ILE A 72 17.16 -9.14 0.69
N THR A 73 16.86 -7.91 0.28
CA THR A 73 15.49 -7.43 0.03
C THR A 73 15.35 -7.27 -1.47
N GLN A 74 14.32 -7.87 -2.06
CA GLN A 74 13.97 -7.66 -3.47
C GLN A 74 13.18 -6.38 -3.68
#